data_AF-A0A927DK94-F1
#
_entry.id   AF-A0A927DK94-F1
#
_cell.length_a   1.000
_cell.length_b   1.000
_cell.length_c   1.000
_cell.angle_alpha   90.00
_cell.angle_beta   90.00
_cell.angle_gamma   90.00
#
_symmetry.space_group_name_H-M   'P 1'
#
loop_
_entity.id
_entity.type
_entity.pdbx_description
1 polymer ?
#
loop_
_entity_poly.entity_id
_entity_poly.type
_entity_poly.pdbx_seq_one_letter_code
_entity_poly.pdbx_strand_id
1 'polypeptide(L)'
;MEWKVVETIASPESGTIFCKVETQYGLNYILWLKGDYYVRTGEIITTSNRGILINDRRRRVWIAQAMPFTSIGWMGFKQKNACPRQPARDGSSVHG
;
A
#
# COMPACT_ATOMS: atom_id res chain seq x y z
N MET A 1 5.37 -15.68 9.14
CA MET A 1 4.57 -14.70 9.90
C MET A 1 3.50 -14.16 8.97
N GLU A 2 2.27 -13.97 9.47
CA GLU A 2 1.13 -13.53 8.67
C GLU A 2 0.80 -12.06 8.95
N TRP A 3 0.50 -11.33 7.88
CA TRP A 3 0.25 -9.91 7.89
C TRP A 3 -0.98 -9.62 7.04
N LYS A 4 -2.05 -9.14 7.66
CA LYS A 4 -3.27 -8.75 6.95
C LYS A 4 -3.11 -7.36 6.38
N VAL A 5 -3.37 -7.19 5.09
CA VAL A 5 -3.29 -5.88 4.42
C VAL A 5 -4.53 -5.08 4.75
N VAL A 6 -4.34 -3.96 5.46
CA VAL A 6 -5.42 -3.05 5.87
C VAL A 6 -5.59 -1.94 4.84
N GLU A 7 -4.48 -1.42 4.30
CA GLU A 7 -4.52 -0.32 3.36
C GLU A 7 -3.29 -0.35 2.45
N THR A 8 -3.45 0.11 1.20
CA THR A 8 -2.38 0.09 0.19
C THR A 8 -2.29 1.43 -0.52
N ILE A 9 -1.06 1.94 -0.68
CA ILE A 9 -0.75 3.15 -1.44
C ILE A 9 0.26 2.76 -2.51
N ALA A 10 -0.12 2.96 -3.76
CA ALA A 10 0.77 2.75 -4.90
C ALA A 10 1.56 4.03 -5.17
N SER A 11 2.88 3.92 -5.33
CA SER A 11 3.72 5.00 -5.83
C SER A 11 4.15 4.67 -7.26
N PRO A 12 3.43 5.18 -8.28
CA PRO A 12 3.74 4.88 -9.67
C PRO A 12 5.13 5.40 -10.08
N GLU A 13 5.59 6.51 -9.50
CA GLU A 13 6.90 7.10 -9.79
C GLU A 13 8.07 6.19 -9.37
N SER A 14 7.93 5.48 -8.24
CA SER A 14 9.00 4.68 -7.67
C SER A 14 8.83 3.17 -7.85
N GLY A 15 7.72 2.74 -8.46
CA GLY A 15 7.35 1.33 -8.60
C GLY A 15 7.23 0.60 -7.25
N THR A 16 6.89 1.33 -6.18
CA THR A 16 6.82 0.81 -4.80
C THR A 16 5.38 0.85 -4.32
N ILE A 17 4.94 -0.22 -3.65
CA ILE A 17 3.64 -0.31 -3.00
C ILE A 17 3.85 -0.25 -1.50
N PHE A 18 3.31 0.78 -0.86
CA PHE A 18 3.29 0.88 0.59
C PHE A 18 2.03 0.18 1.11
N CYS A 19 2.21 -0.81 1.97
CA CYS A 19 1.10 -1.54 2.58
C CYS A 19 1.08 -1.25 4.08
N LYS A 20 -0.03 -0.72 4.59
CA LYS A 20 -0.35 -0.78 6.01
C LYS A 20 -0.85 -2.20 6.28
N VAL A 21 -0.15 -2.90 7.15
CA VAL A 21 -0.46 -4.27 7.53
C VAL A 21 -0.67 -4.40 9.03
N GLU A 22 -1.50 -5.36 9.41
CA GLU A 22 -1.76 -5.73 10.79
C GLU A 22 -1.33 -7.18 11.01
N THR A 23 -0.60 -7.42 12.10
CA THR A 23 -0.23 -8.77 12.52
C THR A 23 -1.37 -9.41 13.30
N GLN A 24 -1.35 -10.74 13.44
CA GLN A 24 -2.28 -11.47 14.31
C GLN A 24 -2.27 -11.00 15.78
N TYR A 25 -1.24 -10.27 16.21
CA TYR A 25 -1.10 -9.72 17.56
C TYR A 25 -1.62 -8.27 17.69
N GLY A 26 -2.26 -7.72 16.65
CA GLY A 26 -2.78 -6.34 16.64
C GLY A 26 -1.71 -5.26 16.40
N LEU A 27 -0.47 -5.65 16.11
CA LEU A 27 0.60 -4.70 15.78
C LEU A 27 0.48 -4.24 14.33
N ASN A 28 0.59 -2.93 14.12
CA ASN A 28 0.48 -2.30 12.81
C ASN A 28 1.87 -1.93 12.27
N TYR A 29 2.11 -2.23 10.99
CA TYR A 29 3.36 -1.94 10.30
C TYR A 29 3.12 -1.35 8.91
N ILE A 30 4.13 -0.69 8.39
CA ILE A 30 4.21 -0.21 7.00
C ILE A 30 5.25 -1.07 6.28
N LEU A 31 4.81 -1.81 5.28
CA LEU A 31 5.67 -2.60 4.40
C LEU A 31 5.87 -1.88 3.07
N TRP A 32 7.12 -1.88 2.61
CA TRP A 32 7.50 -1.37 1.30
C TRP A 32 7.68 -2.57 0.39
N LEU A 33 6.69 -2.83 -0.45
CA LEU A 33 6.70 -3.93 -1.38
C LEU A 33 7.18 -3.48 -2.75
N LYS A 34 8.06 -4.27 -3.34
CA LYS A 34 8.48 -4.15 -4.74
C LYS A 34 8.25 -5.49 -5.43
N GLY A 35 7.93 -5.44 -6.72
CA GLY A 35 7.72 -6.63 -7.53
C GLY A 35 6.71 -6.42 -8.65
N ASP A 36 6.27 -7.55 -9.23
CA ASP A 36 5.35 -7.60 -10.37
C ASP A 36 3.87 -7.77 -9.95
N TYR A 37 3.58 -7.82 -8.65
CA TYR A 37 2.24 -8.04 -8.13
C TYR A 37 1.72 -6.87 -7.31
N TYR A 38 0.53 -6.41 -7.68
CA TYR A 38 -0.19 -5.39 -6.94
C TYR A 38 -0.98 -6.00 -5.78
N VAL A 39 -0.46 -5.83 -4.56
CA VAL A 39 -1.13 -6.28 -3.33
C VAL A 39 -2.33 -5.39 -3.03
N ARG A 40 -3.45 -6.00 -2.65
CA ARG A 40 -4.72 -5.32 -2.36
C ARG A 40 -5.09 -5.39 -0.89
N THR A 41 -5.90 -4.43 -0.44
CA THR A 41 -6.55 -4.49 0.88
C THR A 41 -7.34 -5.79 1.05
N GLY A 42 -7.22 -6.39 2.23
CA GLY A 42 -7.85 -7.65 2.61
C GLY A 42 -7.01 -8.89 2.31
N GLU A 43 -5.96 -8.80 1.50
CA GLU A 43 -5.06 -9.92 1.26
C GLU A 43 -4.18 -10.23 2.48
N ILE A 44 -3.74 -11.49 2.58
CA ILE A 44 -2.80 -11.93 3.62
C ILE A 44 -1.42 -12.13 3.00
N ILE A 45 -0.43 -11.44 3.56
CA ILE A 45 0.98 -11.62 3.23
C ILE A 45 1.56 -12.59 4.25
N THR A 46 2.13 -13.69 3.75
CA THR A 46 2.82 -14.68 4.58
C THR A 46 4.29 -14.71 4.21
N THR A 47 5.14 -14.36 5.17
CA THR A 47 6.59 -14.51 5.04
C THR A 47 6.98 -15.94 5.45
N SER A 48 7.66 -16.64 4.54
CA SER A 48 8.16 -17.99 4.72
C SER A 48 9.62 -18.10 4.27
N ASN A 49 10.29 -19.19 4.63
CA ASN A 49 11.63 -19.51 4.12
C ASN A 49 11.67 -19.72 2.58
N ARG A 50 10.52 -19.92 1.93
CA ARG A 50 10.38 -20.07 0.47
C ARG A 50 10.09 -18.74 -0.23
N GLY A 51 10.04 -17.64 0.51
CA GLY A 51 9.75 -16.29 0.03
C GLY A 51 8.39 -15.78 0.52
N ILE A 52 7.82 -14.84 -0.23
CA ILE A 52 6.56 -14.19 0.10
C ILE A 52 5.40 -14.88 -0.62
N LEU A 53 4.39 -15.24 0.16
CA LEU A 53 3.11 -15.74 -0.32
C LEU A 53 2.06 -14.65 -0.12
N ILE A 54 1.19 -14.44 -1.11
CA ILE A 54 0.03 -13.56 -1.01
C ILE A 54 -1.21 -14.43 -1.23
N ASN A 55 -2.08 -14.52 -0.23
CA ASN A 55 -3.23 -15.44 -0.22
C ASN A 55 -2.81 -16.87 -0.62
N ASP A 56 -1.81 -17.42 0.07
CA ASP A 56 -1.22 -18.75 -0.17
C ASP A 56 -0.52 -18.94 -1.54
N ARG A 57 -0.52 -17.93 -2.41
CA ARG A 57 0.14 -18.01 -3.72
C ARG A 57 1.51 -17.34 -3.67
N ARG A 58 2.54 -18.05 -4.12
CA ARG A 58 3.88 -17.46 -4.27
C ARG A 58 3.81 -16.34 -5.31
N ARG A 59 4.22 -15.13 -4.91
CA ARG A 59 4.31 -13.96 -5.80
C ARG A 59 5.74 -13.49 -5.91
N ARG A 60 6.13 -12.91 -7.04
CA ARG A 60 7.47 -12.30 -7.21
C ARG A 60 7.47 -10.89 -6.64
N VAL A 61 7.28 -10.83 -5.33
CA VAL A 61 7.36 -9.62 -4.52
C VAL A 61 8.38 -9.83 -3.42
N TRP A 62 9.01 -8.74 -3.00
CA TRP A 62 9.89 -8.72 -1.85
C TRP A 62 9.62 -7.49 -0.99
N ILE A 63 9.88 -7.63 0.30
CA ILE A 63 9.83 -6.52 1.26
C ILE A 63 11.17 -5.81 1.17
N ALA A 64 11.17 -4.61 0.59
CA ALA A 64 12.35 -3.75 0.57
C ALA A 64 12.64 -3.18 1.97
N GLN A 65 11.57 -2.86 2.72
CA GLN A 65 11.66 -2.33 4.07
C GLN A 65 10.38 -2.61 4.86
N ALA A 66 10.52 -2.81 6.17
CA ALA A 66 9.42 -2.89 7.12
C ALA A 66 9.68 -1.90 8.26
N MET A 67 8.66 -1.14 8.66
CA MET A 67 8.75 -0.21 9.77
C MET A 67 7.46 -0.23 10.60
N PRO A 68 7.50 0.09 11.90
CA PRO A 68 6.30 0.27 12.71
C PRO A 68 5.38 1.33 12.10
N PHE A 69 4.08 1.13 12.21
CA PHE A 69 3.11 2.12 11.73
C PHE A 69 3.18 3.40 12.57
N THR A 70 3.26 4.53 11.88
CA THR A 70 3.02 5.85 12.47
C THR A 70 1.99 6.59 11.62
N SER A 71 1.03 7.26 12.27
CA SER A 71 -0.02 8.02 11.59
C SER A 71 0.58 9.13 10.72
N ILE A 72 1.61 9.82 11.22
CA ILE A 72 2.32 10.90 10.51
C ILE A 72 3.03 10.35 9.27
N GLY A 73 3.77 9.25 9.40
CA GLY A 73 4.46 8.62 8.28
C GLY A 73 3.49 8.15 7.19
N TRP A 74 2.41 7.48 7.60
CA TRP A 74 1.37 7.01 6.67
C TRP A 74 0.68 8.15 5.93
N MET A 75 0.32 9.22 6.64
CA MET A 75 -0.27 10.42 6.03
C MET A 75 0.69 11.09 5.04
N GLY A 76 1.99 11.13 5.35
CA GLY A 76 3.02 11.60 4.43
C GLY A 76 3.05 10.80 3.11
N PHE A 77 2.92 9.47 3.17
CA PHE A 77 2.82 8.65 1.96
C PHE A 77 1.53 8.93 1.18
N LYS A 78 0.39 9.11 1.87
CA LYS A 78 -0.88 9.46 1.21
C LYS A 78 -0.79 10.78 0.47
N GLN A 79 -0.25 11.82 1.11
CA GLN A 79 -0.17 13.15 0.51
C GLN A 79 0.77 13.18 -0.70
N LYS A 80 1.95 12.53 -0.59
CA LYS A 80 2.92 12.47 -1.70
C LYS A 80 2.41 11.71 -2.91
N ASN A 81 1.63 10.64 -2.69
CA ASN A 81 1.08 9.82 -3.78
C ASN A 81 -0.39 10.16 -4.08
N ALA A 82 -0.94 11.22 -3.46
CA ALA A 82 -2.25 11.71 -3.82
C ALA A 82 -2.13 12.28 -5.23
N CYS A 83 -2.87 11.69 -6.16
CA CYS A 83 -3.05 12.29 -7.48
C CYS A 83 -3.57 13.71 -7.26
N PRO A 84 -2.94 14.75 -7.85
CA PRO A 84 -3.45 16.11 -7.73
C PRO A 84 -4.87 16.10 -8.25
N ARG A 85 -5.82 16.18 -7.33
CA ARG A 85 -7.23 16.32 -7.66
C ARG A 85 -7.31 17.57 -8.52
N GLN A 86 -7.56 17.41 -9.82
CA GLN A 86 -7.89 18.55 -10.65
C GLN A 86 -9.02 19.28 -9.93
N PRO A 87 -8.91 20.61 -9.67
CA PRO A 87 -10.08 21.34 -9.21
C PRO A 87 -11.16 21.06 -10.24
N ALA A 88 -12.32 20.60 -9.75
CA ALA A 88 -13.48 20.41 -10.60
C ALA A 88 -13.59 21.69 -11.43
N ARG A 89 -13.43 21.58 -12.75
CA ARG A 89 -13.78 22.66 -13.66
C ARG A 89 -15.26 22.86 -13.42
N ASP A 90 -15.57 23.86 -12.59
CA ASP A 90 -16.91 24.32 -12.37
C ASP A 90 -17.43 24.71 -13.75
N GLY A 91 -18.26 23.83 -14.30
CA GLY A 91 -18.90 24.00 -15.58
C GLY A 91 -19.99 25.04 -15.44
N SER A 92 -19.61 26.30 -15.19
CA SER A 92 -20.48 27.43 -15.49
C SER A 92 -20.37 27.73 -16.98
N SER A 93 -21.02 26.88 -17.77
CA SER A 93 -21.38 27.19 -19.15
C SER A 93 -22.51 28.23 -19.11
N VAL A 94 -22.26 29.35 -19.79
CA VAL A 94 -23.19 30.30 -20.41
C VAL A 94 -24.68 29.91 -20.41
N HIS A 95 -25.55 30.81 -19.93
CA HIS A 95 -26.69 31.45 -20.65
C HIS A 95 -27.48 32.35 -19.69
N GLY A 96 -27.75 33.59 -20.10
CA GLY A 96 -28.59 34.57 -19.41
C GLY A 96 -28.18 35.99 -19.74
#